data_AF-A0A1J3G5F6-F1
#
_entry.id   AF-A0A1J3G5F6-F1
#
_cell.length_a   1.000
_cell.length_b   1.000
_cell.length_c   1.000
_cell.angle_alpha   90.00
_cell.angle_beta   90.00
_cell.angle_gamma   90.00
#
_symmetry.space_group_name_H-M   'P 1'
#
loop_
_entity.id
_entity.type
_entity.pdbx_description
1 polymer ?
#
loop_
_entity_poly.entity_id
_entity_poly.type
_entity_poly.pdbx_seq_one_letter_code
_entity_poly.pdbx_strand_id
1 'polypeptide(L)'
;MDSSYGVSKLLLLFLAASIATALPDNKPGPGQINSNSVLVALLDSHYTELAELVEKALLLQTLEEAVGRHNITIFAPRNDALERNLDPEFKSFLLEPRNLKSLQSLLMFHILPRRISSPQWPSLSHHHRTLSNDRLHITVDAAPSRRLKVGSAEIVLPDDVIRPDGIIHGIESLLIPRSVQEDFNRRRNLRSISAVLPQGAPEVDPRTHRLKKPAPPVPAGSPPVLPVYDAMSPGPSLAPAPAPGPGGPRGHFNGEAQVKDFIHTLLHYGGYNEMADILVNLTSLATEMGRLVSEGYVLTVLAPNDEAMAKLTTDQLSEPGAPEQIVYYHIIPEYQTEESMYNAVRRFGKVKYDSLRFPHKVLAQEADGSVKFGHGEGSAYLFDPDIYTDGRISVQGIDGVLFPREETPATEVKPAAPVVKKVAKSRRGKLMEVACKMMGSRFIPCE
;
A
#
# COMPACT_ATOMS: atom_id res chain seq x y z
N MET A 1 95.62 55.09 0.10
CA MET A 1 95.26 55.72 1.37
C MET A 1 93.90 56.34 1.17
N ASP A 2 92.95 55.86 1.97
CA ASP A 2 91.71 56.49 2.39
C ASP A 2 90.68 56.97 1.36
N SER A 3 89.57 56.23 1.38
CA SER A 3 88.20 56.70 1.57
C SER A 3 87.61 57.75 0.61
N SER A 4 86.56 57.28 -0.07
CA SER A 4 85.16 57.70 0.15
C SER A 4 84.41 58.45 -0.96
N TYR A 5 83.39 57.74 -1.44
CA TYR A 5 82.05 58.14 -1.91
C TYR A 5 81.87 58.80 -3.29
N GLY A 6 81.07 58.13 -4.13
CA GLY A 6 79.93 58.80 -4.74
C GLY A 6 79.41 58.22 -6.07
N VAL A 7 78.21 57.64 -5.99
CA VAL A 7 77.16 57.60 -7.03
C VAL A 7 77.27 56.50 -8.10
N SER A 8 76.32 55.55 -8.12
CA SER A 8 75.27 55.49 -9.16
C SER A 8 74.48 54.16 -9.13
N LYS A 9 73.18 54.30 -8.94
CA LYS A 9 72.02 53.49 -9.37
C LYS A 9 72.29 52.05 -9.84
N LEU A 10 71.71 51.08 -9.12
CA LEU A 10 71.14 49.90 -9.78
C LEU A 10 69.84 49.45 -9.11
N LEU A 11 68.83 49.37 -9.96
CA LEU A 11 67.44 49.01 -9.73
C LEU A 11 67.34 47.49 -9.44
N LEU A 12 66.77 47.10 -8.30
CA LEU A 12 66.43 45.71 -7.97
C LEU A 12 65.01 45.67 -7.44
N LEU A 13 64.07 45.28 -8.31
CA LEU A 13 62.69 44.96 -7.98
C LEU A 13 62.66 43.52 -7.42
N PHE A 14 62.51 43.38 -6.11
CA PHE A 14 62.20 42.10 -5.46
C PHE A 14 60.71 42.06 -5.11
N LEU A 15 60.03 41.05 -5.66
CA LEU A 15 58.64 40.71 -5.45
C LEU A 15 58.43 40.27 -3.99
N ALA A 16 57.59 40.97 -3.23
CA ALA A 16 57.22 40.59 -1.87
C ALA A 16 56.19 39.45 -1.89
N ALA A 17 56.54 38.31 -1.31
CA ALA A 17 55.60 37.23 -1.00
C ALA A 17 54.91 37.51 0.35
N SER A 18 53.63 37.85 0.31
CA SER A 18 52.78 37.93 1.50
C SER A 18 52.31 36.52 1.90
N ILE A 19 52.81 36.02 3.03
CA ILE A 19 52.29 34.81 3.67
C ILE A 19 51.05 35.23 4.46
N ALA A 20 49.86 34.94 3.91
CA ALA A 20 48.61 35.03 4.64
C ALA A 20 48.37 33.72 5.40
N THR A 21 48.48 33.74 6.73
CA THR A 21 48.03 32.66 7.60
C THR A 21 46.50 32.64 7.61
N ALA A 22 45.90 31.75 6.81
CA ALA A 22 44.48 31.46 6.87
C ALA A 22 44.16 30.63 8.12
N LEU A 23 43.38 31.18 9.03
CA LEU A 23 42.65 30.43 10.05
C LEU A 23 41.67 29.47 9.33
N PRO A 24 41.47 28.22 9.81
CA PRO A 24 40.46 27.36 9.25
C PRO A 24 39.07 27.92 9.61
N ASP A 25 38.38 28.50 8.63
CA ASP A 25 36.96 28.81 8.67
C ASP A 25 36.20 27.48 8.66
N ASN A 26 35.82 27.01 9.85
CA ASN A 26 35.12 25.74 10.03
C ASN A 26 33.64 25.93 9.65
N LYS A 27 33.36 25.97 8.34
CA LYS A 27 32.00 25.83 7.83
C LYS A 27 31.58 24.36 7.93
N PRO A 28 30.50 24.03 8.67
CA PRO A 28 30.02 22.67 8.72
C PRO A 28 29.50 22.27 7.34
N GLY A 29 30.05 21.19 6.78
CA GLY A 29 29.53 20.57 5.55
C GLY A 29 28.17 19.91 5.80
N PRO A 30 27.37 19.68 4.76
CA PRO A 30 26.11 18.96 4.90
C PRO A 30 26.45 17.49 5.17
N GLY A 31 26.18 17.02 6.40
CA GLY A 31 26.33 15.61 6.78
C GLY A 31 27.29 15.31 7.93
N GLN A 32 27.85 16.30 8.62
CA GLN A 32 28.60 16.02 9.85
C GLN A 32 27.62 15.81 11.02
N ILE A 33 27.42 14.56 11.43
CA ILE A 33 26.65 14.20 12.63
C ILE A 33 27.43 14.74 13.84
N ASN A 34 27.08 15.96 14.25
CA ASN A 34 27.62 16.53 15.47
C ASN A 34 27.04 15.74 16.65
N SER A 35 27.89 15.11 17.47
CA SER A 35 27.46 14.43 18.70
C SER A 35 26.72 15.35 19.69
N ASN A 36 26.81 16.66 19.47
CA ASN A 36 26.11 17.70 20.22
C ASN A 36 24.77 18.12 19.57
N SER A 37 24.29 17.40 18.55
CA SER A 37 23.01 17.69 17.89
C SER A 37 21.82 17.41 18.81
N VAL A 38 20.78 18.22 18.69
CA VAL A 38 19.50 18.02 19.39
C VAL A 38 18.78 16.74 18.93
N LEU A 39 18.98 16.33 17.67
CA LEU A 39 18.35 15.12 17.13
C LEU A 39 18.98 13.85 17.72
N VAL A 40 20.31 13.81 17.82
CA VAL A 40 21.03 12.73 18.51
C VAL A 40 20.58 12.68 19.98
N ALA A 41 20.46 13.84 20.62
CA ALA A 41 19.98 13.90 21.99
C ALA A 41 18.53 13.43 22.15
N LEU A 42 17.66 13.59 21.13
CA LEU A 42 16.30 13.05 21.15
C LEU A 42 16.31 11.52 21.06
N LEU A 43 17.11 10.95 20.15
CA LEU A 43 17.23 9.49 19.96
C LEU A 43 17.80 8.78 21.20
N ASP A 44 18.74 9.42 21.91
CA ASP A 44 19.36 8.88 23.13
C ASP A 44 18.55 9.17 24.42
N SER A 45 17.46 9.95 24.34
CA SER A 45 16.69 10.39 25.52
C SER A 45 15.64 9.38 25.98
N HIS A 46 14.95 9.70 27.08
CA HIS A 46 13.77 8.96 27.56
C HIS A 46 12.53 9.09 26.67
N TYR A 47 12.57 9.86 25.58
CA TYR A 47 11.46 10.01 24.62
C TYR A 47 11.50 8.94 23.50
N THR A 48 11.66 7.67 23.89
CA THR A 48 11.85 6.54 22.98
C THR A 48 10.69 6.36 22.00
N GLU A 49 9.44 6.52 22.45
CA GLU A 49 8.26 6.39 21.59
C GLU A 49 8.25 7.47 20.47
N LEU A 50 8.66 8.70 20.80
CA LEU A 50 8.73 9.76 19.81
C LEU A 50 9.87 9.50 18.80
N ALA A 51 11.02 9.03 19.28
CA ALA A 51 12.14 8.65 18.44
C ALA A 51 11.74 7.57 17.42
N GLU A 52 11.04 6.52 17.87
CA GLU A 52 10.51 5.48 16.98
C GLU A 52 9.56 6.03 15.92
N LEU A 53 8.68 6.97 16.29
CA LEU A 53 7.76 7.59 15.32
C LEU A 53 8.52 8.42 14.28
N VAL A 54 9.58 9.12 14.67
CA VAL A 54 10.42 9.91 13.75
C VAL A 54 11.14 8.99 12.74
N GLU A 55 11.64 7.84 13.20
CA GLU A 55 12.23 6.82 12.33
C GLU A 55 11.20 6.24 11.35
N LYS A 56 10.03 5.82 11.86
CA LYS A 56 8.92 5.30 11.02
C LYS A 56 8.39 6.32 10.03
N ALA A 57 8.44 7.61 10.35
CA ALA A 57 8.01 8.70 9.48
C ALA A 57 9.04 9.11 8.42
N LEU A 58 10.24 8.50 8.43
CA LEU A 58 11.35 8.84 7.54
C LEU A 58 11.70 10.34 7.57
N LEU A 59 11.61 10.98 8.75
CA LEU A 59 11.79 12.43 8.90
C LEU A 59 13.21 12.85 9.24
N LEU A 60 14.12 11.91 9.55
CA LEU A 60 15.47 12.23 10.02
C LEU A 60 16.21 13.21 9.09
N GLN A 61 16.22 12.93 7.78
CA GLN A 61 16.88 13.79 6.79
C GLN A 61 16.29 15.21 6.76
N THR A 62 14.95 15.33 6.77
CA THR A 62 14.25 16.62 6.79
C THR A 62 14.56 17.42 8.05
N LEU A 63 14.66 16.75 9.20
CA LEU A 63 15.00 17.40 10.47
C LEU A 63 16.46 17.82 10.51
N GLU A 64 17.38 17.03 9.99
CA GLU A 64 18.80 17.41 9.87
C GLU A 64 18.98 18.68 9.04
N GLU A 65 18.28 18.77 7.90
CA GLU A 65 18.28 19.99 7.09
C GLU A 65 17.69 21.19 7.84
N ALA A 66 16.62 20.98 8.62
CA ALA A 66 16.00 22.05 9.40
C ALA A 66 16.94 22.58 10.49
N VAL A 67 17.62 21.67 11.21
CA VAL A 67 18.63 21.99 12.23
C VAL A 67 19.83 22.73 11.62
N GLY A 68 20.24 22.36 10.40
CA GLY A 68 21.31 23.05 9.68
C GLY A 68 20.98 24.49 9.28
N ARG A 69 19.69 24.83 9.12
CA ARG A 69 19.25 26.18 8.72
C ARG A 69 18.92 27.07 9.92
N HIS A 70 18.27 26.52 10.94
CA HIS A 70 17.73 27.25 12.07
C HIS A 70 17.86 26.44 13.36
N ASN A 71 18.04 27.12 14.49
CA ASN A 71 17.93 26.47 15.79
C ASN A 71 16.46 26.09 16.05
N ILE A 72 16.21 24.84 16.42
CA ILE A 72 14.84 24.32 16.57
C ILE A 72 14.40 24.16 18.03
N THR A 73 13.09 24.13 18.24
CA THR A 73 12.49 23.71 19.53
C THR A 73 11.58 22.52 19.28
N ILE A 74 11.78 21.43 20.02
CA ILE A 74 11.01 20.19 19.91
C ILE A 74 10.12 20.04 21.14
N PHE A 75 8.83 19.82 20.92
CA PHE A 75 7.89 19.44 21.98
C PHE A 75 7.76 17.93 22.02
N ALA A 76 8.40 17.30 23.00
CA ALA A 76 8.46 15.85 23.12
C ALA A 76 7.39 15.34 24.11
N PRO A 77 6.36 14.62 23.64
CA PRO A 77 5.39 14.00 24.53
C PRO A 77 6.02 12.86 25.33
N ARG A 78 5.63 12.71 26.60
CA ARG A 78 6.04 11.56 27.42
C ARG A 78 5.56 10.24 26.80
N ASN A 79 6.33 9.15 26.98
CA ASN A 79 5.96 7.83 26.44
C ASN A 79 4.57 7.38 26.91
N ASP A 80 4.23 7.63 28.19
CA ASP A 80 2.89 7.36 28.73
C ASP A 80 1.77 8.03 27.93
N ALA A 81 2.02 9.20 27.34
CA ALA A 81 1.03 9.93 26.55
C ALA A 81 0.75 9.24 25.21
N LEU A 82 1.75 8.59 24.61
CA LEU A 82 1.62 7.87 23.33
C LEU A 82 1.09 6.45 23.51
N GLU A 83 1.35 5.84 24.67
CA GLU A 83 0.87 4.50 24.98
C GLU A 83 -0.53 4.48 25.58
N ARG A 84 -0.80 5.34 26.58
CA ARG A 84 -2.02 5.24 27.41
C ARG A 84 -3.08 6.27 27.04
N ASN A 85 -2.67 7.47 26.63
CA ASN A 85 -3.58 8.59 26.45
C ASN A 85 -4.05 8.75 24.99
N LEU A 86 -3.47 7.99 24.06
CA LEU A 86 -3.83 8.02 22.65
C LEU A 86 -4.92 6.98 22.34
N ASP A 87 -5.95 7.37 21.58
CA ASP A 87 -6.97 6.44 21.10
C ASP A 87 -6.30 5.31 20.28
N PRO A 88 -6.52 4.01 20.61
CA PRO A 88 -5.91 2.91 19.87
C PRO A 88 -6.28 2.92 18.38
N GLU A 89 -7.49 3.36 18.02
CA GLU A 89 -7.88 3.48 16.62
C GLU A 89 -7.05 4.58 15.92
N PHE A 90 -6.85 5.71 16.59
CA PHE A 90 -6.01 6.80 16.08
C PHE A 90 -4.55 6.39 15.96
N LYS A 91 -4.03 5.65 16.95
CA LYS A 91 -2.66 5.08 16.91
C LYS A 91 -2.48 4.17 15.70
N SER A 92 -3.43 3.25 15.49
CA SER A 92 -3.39 2.34 14.34
C SER A 92 -3.44 3.09 13.01
N PHE A 93 -4.31 4.11 12.90
CA PHE A 93 -4.39 4.98 11.74
C PHE A 93 -3.06 5.67 11.43
N LEU A 94 -2.35 6.20 12.43
CA LEU A 94 -1.07 6.88 12.21
C LEU A 94 0.07 5.94 11.79
N LEU A 95 0.04 4.68 12.24
CA LEU A 95 1.08 3.69 11.95
C LEU A 95 0.86 2.94 10.64
N GLU A 96 -0.31 3.08 10.02
CA GLU A 96 -0.58 2.55 8.68
C GLU A 96 0.33 3.22 7.64
N PRO A 97 1.07 2.46 6.80
CA PRO A 97 1.96 3.01 5.77
C PRO A 97 1.27 4.02 4.84
N ARG A 98 -0.02 3.78 4.55
CA ARG A 98 -0.85 4.66 3.70
C ARG A 98 -1.02 6.07 4.27
N ASN A 99 -0.90 6.26 5.58
CA ASN A 99 -1.13 7.53 6.27
C ASN A 99 0.18 8.20 6.73
N LEU A 100 1.32 7.81 6.15
CA LEU A 100 2.64 8.35 6.47
C LEU A 100 2.69 9.89 6.40
N LYS A 101 2.01 10.51 5.43
CA LYS A 101 1.93 11.99 5.32
C LYS A 101 1.26 12.64 6.53
N SER A 102 0.24 11.99 7.11
CA SER A 102 -0.44 12.47 8.31
C SER A 102 0.47 12.32 9.53
N LEU A 103 1.23 11.21 9.63
CA LEU A 103 2.25 11.04 10.67
C LEU A 103 3.37 12.09 10.57
N GLN A 104 3.88 12.35 9.36
CA GLN A 104 4.89 13.38 9.12
C GLN A 104 4.40 14.78 9.53
N SER A 105 3.18 15.12 9.11
CA SER A 105 2.56 16.41 9.44
C SER A 105 2.37 16.59 10.95
N LEU A 106 2.00 15.51 11.65
CA LEU A 106 1.85 15.49 13.10
C LEU A 106 3.20 15.70 13.81
N LEU A 107 4.25 15.00 13.39
CA LEU A 107 5.58 15.14 14.02
C LEU A 107 6.19 16.52 13.74
N MET A 108 6.05 17.04 12.52
CA MET A 108 6.51 18.38 12.18
C MET A 108 5.73 19.48 12.92
N PHE A 109 4.49 19.22 13.35
CA PHE A 109 3.72 20.15 14.18
C PHE A 109 4.28 20.29 15.60
N HIS A 110 5.04 19.29 16.09
CA HIS A 110 5.72 19.36 17.38
C HIS A 110 7.03 20.16 17.34
N ILE A 111 7.44 20.65 16.17
CA ILE A 111 8.75 21.27 15.99
C ILE A 111 8.58 22.71 15.50
N LEU A 112 9.24 23.63 16.20
CA LEU A 112 9.33 25.03 15.82
C LEU A 112 10.70 25.32 15.19
N PRO A 113 10.77 26.03 14.04
CA PRO A 113 12.01 26.48 13.41
C PRO A 113 12.60 27.71 14.11
N ARG A 114 12.51 27.75 15.45
CA ARG A 114 13.07 28.80 16.30
C ARG A 114 13.37 28.21 17.66
N ARG A 115 14.48 28.64 18.26
CA ARG A 115 14.83 28.33 19.66
C ARG A 115 14.02 29.18 20.63
N ILE A 116 13.31 28.52 21.55
CA ILE A 116 12.52 29.16 22.61
C ILE A 116 12.90 28.51 23.94
N SER A 117 13.51 29.27 24.85
CA SER A 117 13.87 28.80 26.20
C SER A 117 12.80 29.17 27.23
N SER A 118 12.65 28.42 28.33
CA SER A 118 11.66 28.66 29.41
C SER A 118 11.47 30.12 29.87
N PRO A 119 12.50 30.99 29.96
CA PRO A 119 12.31 32.37 30.41
C PRO A 119 11.63 33.28 29.37
N GLN A 120 11.65 32.90 28.08
CA GLN A 120 11.13 33.71 26.98
C GLN A 120 9.63 33.52 26.76
N TRP A 121 9.05 32.44 27.29
CA TRP A 121 7.63 32.06 27.11
C TRP A 121 6.62 33.16 27.46
N PRO A 122 6.76 33.90 28.58
CA PRO A 122 5.78 34.93 28.96
C PRO A 122 5.70 36.07 27.94
N SER A 123 6.77 36.30 27.17
CA SER A 123 6.82 37.32 26.11
C SER A 123 6.37 36.80 24.74
N LEU A 124 6.05 35.51 24.64
CA LEU A 124 5.78 34.80 23.39
C LEU A 124 4.36 34.21 23.33
N SER A 125 3.42 34.77 24.10
CA SER A 125 2.00 34.37 24.15
C SER A 125 1.24 34.70 22.85
N HIS A 126 1.67 34.12 21.74
CA HIS A 126 1.19 34.34 20.37
C HIS A 126 1.24 33.03 19.56
N HIS A 127 0.75 33.09 18.33
CA HIS A 127 0.83 31.98 17.38
C HIS A 127 2.23 31.88 16.77
N HIS A 128 2.82 30.69 16.82
CA HIS A 128 4.11 30.36 16.22
C HIS A 128 3.92 29.43 15.04
N ARG A 129 4.72 29.61 13.98
CA ARG A 129 4.70 28.72 12.82
C ARG A 129 5.55 27.49 13.14
N THR A 130 4.98 26.32 12.95
CA THR A 130 5.66 25.01 13.08
C THR A 130 6.31 24.60 11.76
N LEU A 131 7.10 23.52 11.76
CA LEU A 131 7.65 22.96 10.53
C LEU A 131 6.55 22.43 9.59
N SER A 132 5.39 22.01 10.11
CA SER A 132 4.24 21.60 9.28
C SER A 132 3.50 22.77 8.62
N ASN A 133 4.01 24.01 8.76
CA ASN A 133 3.38 25.28 8.35
C ASN A 133 2.11 25.67 9.11
N ASP A 134 1.64 24.83 10.04
CA ASP A 134 0.51 25.14 10.91
C ASP A 134 0.92 26.05 12.07
N ARG A 135 -0.08 26.75 12.62
CA ARG A 135 0.11 27.70 13.72
C ARG A 135 -0.12 27.02 15.07
N LEU A 136 0.90 27.00 15.90
CA LEU A 136 0.86 26.50 17.28
C LEU A 136 0.71 27.68 18.24
N HIS A 137 -0.28 27.62 19.12
CA HIS A 137 -0.55 28.68 20.09
C HIS A 137 0.16 28.36 21.41
N ILE A 138 0.96 29.29 21.92
CA ILE A 138 1.65 29.16 23.20
C ILE A 138 0.97 30.09 24.21
N THR A 139 0.60 29.57 25.37
CA THR A 139 -0.04 30.32 26.45
C THR A 139 0.66 30.10 27.78
N VAL A 140 0.59 31.12 28.63
CA VAL A 140 1.02 31.06 30.01
C VAL A 140 -0.21 31.32 30.87
N ASP A 141 -0.58 30.35 31.71
CA ASP A 141 -1.70 30.52 32.64
C ASP A 141 -1.38 31.63 33.65
N ALA A 142 -2.42 32.37 34.05
CA ALA A 142 -2.32 33.39 35.07
C ALA A 142 -1.94 32.78 36.44
N ALA A 143 -1.37 33.60 37.32
CA ALA A 143 -1.05 33.22 38.69
C ALA A 143 -2.28 32.62 39.42
N PRO A 144 -2.12 31.61 40.29
CA PRO A 144 -0.91 31.30 41.07
C PRO A 144 0.02 30.20 40.52
N SER A 145 -0.39 29.44 39.49
CA SER A 145 0.33 28.23 39.06
C SER A 145 1.32 28.42 37.90
N ARG A 146 1.23 29.54 37.14
CA ARG A 146 2.11 29.90 35.99
C ARG A 146 2.44 28.71 35.07
N ARG A 147 1.45 27.86 34.80
CA ARG A 147 1.60 26.67 33.95
C ARG A 147 1.78 27.10 32.50
N LEU A 148 2.74 26.48 31.82
CA LEU A 148 3.02 26.73 30.41
C LEU A 148 2.21 25.74 29.57
N LYS A 149 1.46 26.23 28.59
CA LYS A 149 0.63 25.42 27.70
C LYS A 149 1.02 25.66 26.25
N VAL A 150 1.03 24.57 25.49
CA VAL A 150 1.31 24.53 24.06
C VAL A 150 0.12 23.87 23.40
N GLY A 151 -0.70 24.67 22.71
CA GLY A 151 -1.99 24.21 22.19
C GLY A 151 -2.89 23.67 23.30
N SER A 152 -3.18 22.37 23.24
CA SER A 152 -3.96 21.63 24.25
C SER A 152 -3.12 20.92 25.30
N ALA A 153 -1.78 20.89 25.17
CA ALA A 153 -0.88 20.15 26.06
C ALA A 153 -0.22 21.08 27.08
N GLU A 154 -0.05 20.61 28.32
CA GLU A 154 0.76 21.28 29.33
C GLU A 154 2.24 20.88 29.18
N ILE A 155 3.16 21.82 29.37
CA ILE A 155 4.60 21.54 29.42
C ILE A 155 4.93 21.07 30.84
N VAL A 156 5.37 19.83 30.95
CA VAL A 156 5.73 19.19 32.23
C VAL A 156 7.21 19.40 32.54
N LEU A 157 8.07 19.26 31.53
CA LEU A 157 9.53 19.38 31.68
C LEU A 157 10.05 20.50 30.75
N PRO A 158 10.11 21.75 31.24
CA PRO A 158 10.67 22.84 30.46
C PRO A 158 12.20 22.73 30.38
N ASP A 159 12.78 22.98 29.19
CA ASP A 159 14.22 22.96 28.93
C ASP A 159 14.91 21.64 29.33
N ASP A 160 14.22 20.51 29.12
CA ASP A 160 14.66 19.17 29.55
C ASP A 160 16.00 18.77 28.91
N VAL A 161 16.12 19.01 27.59
CA VAL A 161 17.37 18.80 26.86
C VAL A 161 17.76 20.07 26.13
N ILE A 162 18.95 20.57 26.44
CA ILE A 162 19.51 21.78 25.83
C ILE A 162 20.75 21.40 25.02
N ARG A 163 20.74 21.77 23.74
CA ARG A 163 21.85 21.64 22.80
C ARG A 163 22.11 22.98 22.09
N PRO A 164 23.30 23.17 21.48
CA PRO A 164 23.57 24.39 20.71
C PRO A 164 22.56 24.59 19.58
N ASP A 165 22.14 23.49 18.95
CA ASP A 165 21.31 23.52 17.75
C ASP A 165 19.79 23.48 18.05
N GLY A 166 19.41 23.23 19.31
CA GLY A 166 17.99 23.19 19.69
C GLY A 166 17.71 22.90 21.16
N ILE A 167 16.42 22.96 21.50
CA ILE A 167 15.90 22.69 22.85
C ILE A 167 14.74 21.69 22.76
N ILE A 168 14.65 20.75 23.70
CA ILE A 168 13.53 19.84 23.86
C ILE A 168 12.75 20.22 25.13
N HIS A 169 11.43 20.33 25.02
CA HIS A 169 10.53 20.47 26.15
C HIS A 169 9.61 19.26 26.23
N GLY A 170 9.48 18.68 27.42
CA GLY A 170 8.56 17.59 27.69
C GLY A 170 7.12 18.08 27.86
N ILE A 171 6.20 17.52 27.08
CA ILE A 171 4.76 17.82 27.15
C ILE A 171 3.95 16.64 27.68
N GLU A 172 2.80 16.94 28.28
CA GLU A 172 1.92 15.94 28.87
C GLU A 172 1.17 15.08 27.84
N SER A 173 0.79 15.67 26.70
CA SER A 173 -0.07 15.05 25.69
C SER A 173 0.42 15.35 24.27
N LEU A 174 0.06 14.49 23.32
CA LEU A 174 0.41 14.64 21.91
C LEU A 174 -0.34 15.84 21.29
N LEU A 175 0.38 16.66 20.52
CA LEU A 175 -0.21 17.77 19.76
C LEU A 175 -0.79 17.25 18.44
N ILE A 176 -2.10 17.35 18.29
CA ILE A 176 -2.81 16.87 17.09
C ILE A 176 -3.20 18.07 16.23
N PRO A 177 -2.61 18.24 15.03
CA PRO A 177 -3.03 19.30 14.11
C PRO A 177 -4.39 18.98 13.49
N ARG A 178 -5.14 20.04 13.13
CA ARG A 178 -6.51 19.90 12.58
C ARG A 178 -6.55 19.07 11.30
N SER A 179 -5.55 19.22 10.44
CA SER A 179 -5.40 18.45 9.20
C SER A 179 -5.40 16.93 9.44
N VAL A 180 -4.62 16.48 10.43
CA VAL A 180 -4.52 15.05 10.78
C VAL A 180 -5.79 14.55 11.46
N GLN A 181 -6.43 15.38 12.28
CA GLN A 181 -7.74 15.05 12.87
C GLN A 181 -8.82 14.88 11.80
N GLU A 182 -8.83 15.74 10.78
CA GLU A 182 -9.75 15.66 9.65
C GLU A 182 -9.51 14.41 8.79
N ASP A 183 -8.24 14.04 8.58
CA ASP A 183 -7.87 12.80 7.89
C ASP A 183 -8.37 11.54 8.62
N PHE A 184 -8.22 11.51 9.94
CA PHE A 184 -8.74 10.43 10.78
C PHE A 184 -10.27 10.36 10.73
N ASN A 185 -10.95 11.50 10.89
CA ASN A 185 -12.41 11.58 10.86
C ASN A 185 -12.96 11.13 9.50
N ARG A 186 -12.29 11.48 8.40
CA ARG A 186 -12.66 11.04 7.05
C ARG A 186 -12.57 9.52 6.91
N ARG A 187 -11.52 8.89 7.46
CA ARG A 187 -11.40 7.41 7.50
C ARG A 187 -12.53 6.77 8.30
N ARG A 188 -12.81 7.28 9.49
CA ARG A 188 -13.86 6.74 10.37
C ARG A 188 -15.23 6.84 9.70
N ASN A 189 -15.52 7.97 9.04
CA ASN A 189 -16.75 8.16 8.29
C ASN A 189 -16.84 7.18 7.12
N LEU A 190 -15.78 6.96 6.35
CA LEU A 190 -15.78 5.96 5.28
C LEU A 190 -16.03 4.55 5.81
N ARG A 191 -15.39 4.15 6.92
CA ARG A 191 -15.67 2.86 7.59
C ARG A 191 -17.12 2.77 8.08
N SER A 192 -17.69 3.85 8.61
CA SER A 192 -19.09 3.86 9.05
C SER A 192 -20.07 3.76 7.89
N ILE A 193 -19.73 4.34 6.73
CA ILE A 193 -20.53 4.28 5.51
C ILE A 193 -20.44 2.89 4.87
N SER A 194 -19.24 2.28 4.85
CA SER A 194 -19.03 0.92 4.33
C SER A 194 -19.58 -0.18 5.24
N ALA A 195 -19.76 0.09 6.54
CA ALA A 195 -20.32 -0.85 7.50
C ALA A 195 -21.86 -0.91 7.49
N VAL A 196 -22.54 -0.01 6.76
CA VAL A 196 -23.98 -0.13 6.54
C VAL A 196 -24.20 -1.14 5.43
N LEU A 197 -24.68 -2.33 5.79
CA LEU A 197 -25.17 -3.32 4.81
C LEU A 197 -26.13 -2.61 3.85
N PRO A 198 -25.93 -2.70 2.52
CA PRO A 198 -26.83 -2.08 1.56
C PRO A 198 -28.23 -2.67 1.76
N GLN A 199 -29.14 -1.86 2.28
CA GLN A 199 -30.55 -2.23 2.34
C GLN A 199 -31.12 -2.12 0.92
N GLY A 200 -31.89 -3.12 0.50
CA GLY A 200 -32.60 -3.07 -0.78
C GLY A 200 -33.45 -1.81 -0.88
N ALA A 201 -33.61 -1.29 -2.10
CA ALA A 201 -34.45 -0.12 -2.34
C ALA A 201 -35.84 -0.32 -1.72
N PRO A 202 -36.39 0.67 -1.01
CA PRO A 202 -37.68 0.50 -0.34
C PRO A 202 -38.77 0.25 -1.38
N GLU A 203 -39.49 -0.87 -1.24
CA GLU A 203 -40.53 -1.29 -2.17
C GLU A 203 -41.72 -0.33 -2.02
N VAL A 204 -42.01 0.44 -3.08
CA VAL A 204 -43.19 1.32 -3.14
C VAL A 204 -44.34 0.51 -3.68
N ASP A 205 -45.42 0.40 -2.91
CA ASP A 205 -46.63 -0.28 -3.35
C ASP A 205 -47.28 0.52 -4.50
N PRO A 206 -47.33 -0.02 -5.74
CA PRO A 206 -47.73 0.72 -6.93
C PRO A 206 -49.20 1.16 -6.92
N ARG A 207 -50.02 0.59 -6.02
CA ARG A 207 -51.44 0.95 -5.90
C ARG A 207 -51.69 2.07 -4.89
N THR A 208 -50.78 2.27 -3.95
CA THR A 208 -50.96 3.22 -2.83
C THR A 208 -49.87 4.27 -2.76
N HIS A 209 -48.82 4.17 -3.60
CA HIS A 209 -47.62 5.02 -3.60
C HIS A 209 -47.01 5.20 -2.20
N ARG A 210 -47.15 4.20 -1.33
CA ARG A 210 -46.60 4.19 0.02
C ARG A 210 -45.47 3.18 0.11
N LEU A 211 -44.48 3.51 0.94
CA LEU A 211 -43.38 2.60 1.28
C LEU A 211 -43.97 1.40 2.02
N LYS A 212 -43.76 0.20 1.48
CA LYS A 212 -44.19 -1.05 2.09
C LYS A 212 -43.33 -1.27 3.34
N LYS A 213 -43.98 -1.45 4.49
CA LYS A 213 -43.28 -1.64 5.77
C LYS A 213 -42.54 -2.98 5.72
N PRO A 214 -41.26 -3.06 6.13
CA PRO A 214 -40.54 -4.32 6.20
C PRO A 214 -41.31 -5.34 7.01
N ALA A 215 -41.39 -6.59 6.53
CA ALA A 215 -42.04 -7.66 7.27
C ALA A 215 -41.31 -7.90 8.61
N PRO A 216 -42.02 -8.13 9.72
CA PRO A 216 -41.40 -8.44 10.99
C PRO A 216 -40.59 -9.76 10.88
N PRO A 217 -39.49 -9.89 11.65
CA PRO A 217 -38.67 -11.09 11.63
C PRO A 217 -39.52 -12.30 12.03
N VAL A 218 -39.49 -13.34 11.20
CA VAL A 218 -40.28 -14.55 11.42
C VAL A 218 -39.51 -15.50 12.34
N PRO A 219 -40.16 -16.14 13.34
CA PRO A 219 -39.49 -17.09 14.23
C PRO A 219 -38.85 -18.26 13.48
N ALA A 220 -37.70 -18.73 13.96
CA ALA A 220 -37.00 -19.89 13.39
C ALA A 220 -37.91 -21.14 13.38
N GLY A 221 -38.11 -21.74 12.20
CA GLY A 221 -38.94 -22.93 11.99
C GLY A 221 -40.32 -22.64 11.36
N SER A 222 -40.64 -21.39 11.03
CA SER A 222 -41.85 -21.08 10.25
C SER A 222 -41.79 -21.63 8.82
N PRO A 223 -42.92 -22.03 8.23
CA PRO A 223 -42.99 -22.36 6.81
C PRO A 223 -42.56 -21.16 5.95
N PRO A 224 -41.98 -21.39 4.75
CA PRO A 224 -41.55 -20.32 3.88
C PRO A 224 -42.73 -19.41 3.53
N VAL A 225 -42.51 -18.09 3.67
CA VAL A 225 -43.53 -17.05 3.42
C VAL A 225 -43.99 -17.03 1.96
N LEU A 226 -43.17 -17.56 1.05
CA LEU A 226 -43.48 -17.68 -0.37
C LEU A 226 -43.81 -19.14 -0.75
N PRO A 227 -44.81 -19.37 -1.60
CA PRO A 227 -45.12 -20.70 -2.12
C PRO A 227 -43.95 -21.29 -2.92
N VAL A 228 -43.78 -22.62 -2.86
CA VAL A 228 -42.69 -23.37 -3.52
C VAL A 228 -42.57 -23.06 -5.02
N TYR A 229 -43.67 -22.67 -5.66
CA TYR A 229 -43.70 -22.29 -7.07
C TYR A 229 -42.85 -21.04 -7.37
N ASP A 230 -42.84 -20.04 -6.49
CA ASP A 230 -42.02 -18.83 -6.65
C ASP A 230 -40.53 -19.12 -6.44
N ALA A 231 -40.20 -20.06 -5.57
CA ALA A 231 -38.81 -20.50 -5.35
C ALA A 231 -38.24 -21.34 -6.51
N MET A 232 -39.10 -21.93 -7.35
CA MET A 232 -38.74 -22.72 -8.53
C MET A 232 -38.81 -21.90 -9.83
N SER A 233 -39.17 -20.62 -9.75
CA SER A 233 -39.12 -19.73 -10.91
C SER A 233 -37.66 -19.54 -11.37
N PRO A 234 -37.38 -19.47 -12.68
CA PRO A 234 -36.05 -19.13 -13.17
C PRO A 234 -35.62 -17.82 -12.50
N GLY A 235 -34.51 -17.87 -11.76
CA GLY A 235 -34.02 -16.71 -11.02
C GLY A 235 -33.94 -15.49 -11.95
N PRO A 236 -34.19 -14.27 -11.42
CA PRO A 236 -34.06 -13.07 -12.23
C PRO A 236 -32.67 -13.10 -12.88
N SER A 237 -32.60 -12.82 -14.19
CA SER A 237 -31.34 -12.68 -14.90
C SER A 237 -30.40 -11.85 -14.04
N LEU A 238 -29.13 -12.28 -13.89
CA LEU A 238 -28.06 -11.52 -13.21
C LEU A 238 -28.33 -10.03 -13.41
N ALA A 239 -28.50 -9.32 -12.28
CA ALA A 239 -28.83 -7.89 -12.31
C ALA A 239 -27.93 -7.22 -13.37
N PRO A 240 -28.50 -6.46 -14.31
CA PRO A 240 -27.70 -5.70 -15.26
C PRO A 240 -26.65 -4.93 -14.46
N ALA A 241 -25.41 -4.92 -14.96
CA ALA A 241 -24.31 -4.20 -14.33
C ALA A 241 -24.76 -2.80 -13.88
N PRO A 242 -24.23 -2.27 -12.75
CA PRO A 242 -24.63 -0.98 -12.22
C PRO A 242 -24.69 0.08 -13.32
N ALA A 243 -25.82 0.79 -13.39
CA ALA A 243 -26.05 1.77 -14.44
C ALA A 243 -24.89 2.77 -14.50
N PRO A 244 -24.40 3.10 -15.71
CA PRO A 244 -23.26 4.00 -15.90
C PRO A 244 -23.41 5.29 -15.09
N GLY A 245 -22.34 5.70 -14.41
CA GLY A 245 -22.28 6.97 -13.69
C GLY A 245 -22.71 8.15 -14.59
N PRO A 246 -23.25 9.24 -13.99
CA PRO A 246 -23.87 10.31 -14.74
C PRO A 246 -22.86 10.92 -15.72
N GLY A 247 -23.13 10.71 -17.01
CA GLY A 247 -22.35 11.29 -18.09
C GLY A 247 -22.33 12.81 -17.98
N GLY A 248 -21.21 13.42 -18.39
CA GLY A 248 -21.08 14.86 -18.45
C GLY A 248 -22.17 15.53 -19.31
N PRO A 249 -22.24 16.87 -19.31
CA PRO A 249 -23.36 17.68 -19.85
C PRO A 249 -23.78 17.45 -21.31
N ARG A 250 -23.08 16.57 -22.06
CA ARG A 250 -23.36 16.22 -23.46
C ARG A 250 -23.50 14.71 -23.72
N GLY A 251 -23.56 13.85 -22.69
CA GLY A 251 -23.75 12.40 -22.87
C GLY A 251 -22.61 11.66 -23.59
N HIS A 252 -21.54 12.35 -23.98
CA HIS A 252 -20.33 11.74 -24.52
C HIS A 252 -19.39 11.39 -23.37
N PHE A 253 -19.14 10.10 -23.21
CA PHE A 253 -18.14 9.58 -22.29
C PHE A 253 -16.77 9.66 -22.97
N ASN A 254 -15.81 10.33 -22.33
CA ASN A 254 -14.46 10.45 -22.87
C ASN A 254 -13.57 9.38 -22.22
N GLY A 255 -13.44 8.23 -22.88
CA GLY A 255 -12.59 7.14 -22.39
C GLY A 255 -11.10 7.48 -22.41
N GLU A 256 -10.63 8.36 -23.31
CA GLU A 256 -9.22 8.79 -23.33
C GLU A 256 -8.87 9.58 -22.06
N ALA A 257 -9.77 10.45 -21.60
CA ALA A 257 -9.59 11.17 -20.34
C ALA A 257 -9.50 10.21 -19.15
N GLN A 258 -10.33 9.16 -19.14
CA GLN A 258 -10.27 8.15 -18.09
C GLN A 258 -8.97 7.35 -18.10
N VAL A 259 -8.50 6.93 -19.26
CA VAL A 259 -7.20 6.24 -19.38
C VAL A 259 -6.07 7.14 -18.89
N LYS A 260 -6.14 8.44 -19.16
CA LYS A 260 -5.16 9.40 -18.63
C LYS A 260 -5.22 9.53 -17.10
N ASP A 261 -6.42 9.59 -16.51
CA ASP A 261 -6.60 9.65 -15.06
C ASP A 261 -6.12 8.35 -14.38
N PHE A 262 -6.36 7.21 -15.04
CA PHE A 262 -5.84 5.90 -14.66
C PHE A 262 -4.30 5.88 -14.62
N ILE A 263 -3.64 6.28 -15.71
CA ILE A 263 -2.17 6.32 -15.80
C ILE A 263 -1.60 7.24 -14.71
N HIS A 264 -2.22 8.41 -14.52
CA HIS A 264 -1.83 9.34 -13.46
C HIS A 264 -1.99 8.73 -12.06
N THR A 265 -3.03 7.92 -11.84
CA THR A 265 -3.25 7.21 -10.58
C THR A 265 -2.16 6.17 -10.33
N LEU A 266 -1.74 5.41 -11.35
CA LEU A 266 -0.62 4.46 -11.21
C LEU A 266 0.68 5.14 -10.78
N LEU A 267 1.02 6.26 -11.42
CA LEU A 267 2.21 7.07 -11.07
C LEU A 267 2.14 7.63 -9.64
N HIS A 268 0.94 7.94 -9.14
CA HIS A 268 0.75 8.44 -7.78
C HIS A 268 0.70 7.35 -6.72
N TYR A 269 0.23 6.15 -7.07
CA TYR A 269 0.19 5.00 -6.19
C TYR A 269 1.62 4.55 -5.82
N GLY A 270 2.52 4.56 -6.82
CA GLY A 270 3.92 4.15 -6.69
C GLY A 270 4.08 2.63 -6.74
N GLY A 271 5.19 2.16 -7.32
CA GLY A 271 5.44 0.72 -7.51
C GLY A 271 4.85 0.11 -8.79
N TYR A 272 4.26 0.94 -9.66
CA TYR A 272 3.75 0.57 -10.99
C TYR A 272 4.19 1.59 -12.07
N ASN A 273 5.32 2.26 -11.84
CA ASN A 273 5.83 3.29 -12.74
C ASN A 273 6.18 2.68 -14.10
N GLU A 274 6.67 1.44 -14.12
CA GLU A 274 7.17 0.82 -15.34
C GLU A 274 6.00 0.46 -16.26
N MET A 275 4.90 -0.01 -15.67
CA MET A 275 3.65 -0.22 -16.37
C MET A 275 3.07 1.10 -16.88
N ALA A 276 3.06 2.15 -16.06
CA ALA A 276 2.57 3.47 -16.46
C ALA A 276 3.39 4.05 -17.61
N ASP A 277 4.72 3.93 -17.57
CA ASP A 277 5.64 4.39 -18.61
C ASP A 277 5.46 3.62 -19.91
N ILE A 278 5.25 2.29 -19.83
CA ILE A 278 4.90 1.47 -21.00
C ILE A 278 3.59 1.95 -21.62
N LEU A 279 2.56 2.23 -20.83
CA LEU A 279 1.27 2.73 -21.34
C LEU A 279 1.39 4.13 -21.97
N VAL A 280 2.25 5.00 -21.43
CA VAL A 280 2.51 6.34 -21.98
C VAL A 280 3.31 6.26 -23.26
N ASN A 281 4.32 5.39 -23.33
CA ASN A 281 5.17 5.21 -24.51
C ASN A 281 4.38 4.55 -25.66
N LEU A 282 3.59 3.53 -25.33
CA LEU A 282 2.70 2.81 -26.25
C LEU A 282 1.38 3.56 -26.41
N THR A 283 1.45 4.77 -26.94
CA THR A 283 0.29 5.64 -27.15
C THR A 283 -0.84 4.98 -27.96
N SER A 284 -0.52 4.04 -28.86
CA SER A 284 -1.49 3.24 -29.60
C SER A 284 -2.42 2.46 -28.66
N LEU A 285 -1.86 1.76 -27.67
CA LEU A 285 -2.60 0.93 -26.73
C LEU A 285 -3.47 1.78 -25.80
N ALA A 286 -2.94 2.89 -25.28
CA ALA A 286 -3.72 3.82 -24.46
C ALA A 286 -4.90 4.42 -25.26
N THR A 287 -4.70 4.73 -26.54
CA THR A 287 -5.75 5.23 -27.44
C THR A 287 -6.80 4.15 -27.73
N GLU A 288 -6.40 2.91 -27.96
CA GLU A 288 -7.32 1.78 -28.15
C GLU A 288 -8.16 1.50 -26.91
N MET A 289 -7.55 1.50 -25.72
CA MET A 289 -8.28 1.38 -24.46
C MET A 289 -9.29 2.53 -24.32
N GLY A 290 -8.88 3.77 -24.59
CA GLY A 290 -9.75 4.93 -24.54
C GLY A 290 -10.94 4.81 -25.50
N ARG A 291 -10.71 4.30 -26.70
CA ARG A 291 -11.77 4.03 -27.68
C ARG A 291 -12.74 2.95 -27.20
N LEU A 292 -12.23 1.81 -26.72
CA LEU A 292 -13.06 0.71 -26.19
C LEU A 292 -13.96 1.19 -25.05
N VAL A 293 -13.40 1.94 -24.11
CA VAL A 293 -14.14 2.46 -22.96
C VAL A 293 -15.19 3.50 -23.40
N SER A 294 -14.87 4.30 -24.41
CA SER A 294 -15.82 5.26 -25.02
C SER A 294 -16.97 4.55 -25.74
N GLU A 295 -16.71 3.41 -26.39
CA GLU A 295 -17.71 2.56 -27.04
C GLU A 295 -18.61 1.81 -26.03
N GLY A 296 -18.24 1.78 -24.75
CA GLY A 296 -19.03 1.14 -23.70
C GLY A 296 -18.46 -0.16 -23.16
N TYR A 297 -17.28 -0.58 -23.62
CA TYR A 297 -16.60 -1.74 -23.06
C TYR A 297 -16.08 -1.44 -21.65
N VAL A 298 -15.97 -2.52 -20.89
CA VAL A 298 -15.54 -2.49 -19.50
C VAL A 298 -14.29 -3.35 -19.38
N LEU A 299 -13.25 -2.83 -18.74
CA LEU A 299 -11.91 -3.41 -18.73
C LEU A 299 -11.41 -3.62 -17.30
N THR A 300 -10.66 -4.70 -17.10
CA THR A 300 -9.83 -4.92 -15.91
C THR A 300 -8.38 -5.01 -16.35
N VAL A 301 -7.50 -4.21 -15.75
CA VAL A 301 -6.06 -4.21 -16.01
C VAL A 301 -5.35 -4.87 -14.84
N LEU A 302 -4.65 -5.96 -15.10
CA LEU A 302 -3.76 -6.60 -14.14
C LEU A 302 -2.38 -5.92 -14.23
N ALA A 303 -2.11 -4.95 -13.36
CA ALA A 303 -0.87 -4.19 -13.38
C ALA A 303 0.25 -4.95 -12.64
N PRO A 304 1.35 -5.36 -13.31
CA PRO A 304 2.49 -5.97 -12.62
C PRO A 304 3.31 -4.92 -11.87
N ASN A 305 3.79 -5.28 -10.67
CA ASN A 305 4.68 -4.42 -9.87
C ASN A 305 5.99 -4.12 -10.60
N ASP A 306 6.62 -2.99 -10.27
CA ASP A 306 7.94 -2.59 -10.79
C ASP A 306 8.99 -3.67 -10.48
N GLU A 307 8.94 -4.31 -9.31
CA GLU A 307 9.82 -5.44 -8.97
C GLU A 307 9.63 -6.65 -9.88
N ALA A 308 8.40 -6.89 -10.33
CA ALA A 308 8.07 -7.98 -11.25
C ALA A 308 8.58 -7.67 -12.66
N MET A 309 8.38 -6.43 -13.11
CA MET A 309 8.86 -5.94 -14.39
C MET A 309 10.39 -5.91 -14.46
N ALA A 310 11.06 -5.57 -13.36
CA ALA A 310 12.52 -5.59 -13.28
C ALA A 310 13.14 -6.99 -13.35
N LYS A 311 12.38 -8.04 -13.00
CA LYS A 311 12.83 -9.46 -13.13
C LYS A 311 12.80 -9.96 -14.57
N LEU A 312 12.13 -9.25 -15.48
CA LEU A 312 12.13 -9.60 -16.90
C LEU A 312 13.53 -9.41 -17.48
N THR A 313 14.06 -10.45 -18.10
CA THR A 313 15.34 -10.34 -18.82
C THR A 313 15.20 -9.31 -19.94
N THR A 314 16.21 -8.46 -20.12
CA THR A 314 16.23 -7.44 -21.19
C THR A 314 15.94 -8.03 -22.56
N ASP A 315 16.29 -9.30 -22.77
CA ASP A 315 16.10 -10.03 -24.03
C ASP A 315 14.61 -10.24 -24.36
N GLN A 316 13.74 -10.45 -23.36
CA GLN A 316 12.29 -10.62 -23.55
C GLN A 316 11.55 -9.30 -23.84
N LEU A 317 12.13 -8.17 -23.43
CA LEU A 317 11.60 -6.83 -23.72
C LEU A 317 12.21 -6.20 -24.99
N SER A 318 13.30 -6.79 -25.51
CA SER A 318 14.02 -6.28 -26.68
C SER A 318 13.37 -6.65 -28.01
N GLU A 319 12.46 -7.63 -28.02
CA GLU A 319 11.69 -7.95 -29.23
C GLU A 319 10.72 -6.80 -29.55
N PRO A 320 10.74 -6.27 -30.79
CA PRO A 320 9.86 -5.16 -31.17
C PRO A 320 8.39 -5.61 -31.08
N GLY A 321 7.63 -4.96 -30.21
CA GLY A 321 6.21 -5.28 -29.95
C GLY A 321 5.96 -6.32 -28.85
N ALA A 322 6.99 -6.89 -28.22
CA ALA A 322 6.82 -7.71 -27.02
C ALA A 322 6.17 -6.98 -25.83
N PRO A 323 6.54 -5.72 -25.48
CA PRO A 323 5.90 -5.04 -24.35
C PRO A 323 4.41 -4.79 -24.59
N GLU A 324 4.00 -4.46 -25.82
CA GLU A 324 2.58 -4.36 -26.19
C GLU A 324 1.85 -5.68 -25.96
N GLN A 325 2.42 -6.79 -26.47
CA GLN A 325 1.82 -8.11 -26.34
C GLN A 325 1.67 -8.59 -24.90
N ILE A 326 2.65 -8.28 -24.06
CA ILE A 326 2.62 -8.57 -22.62
C ILE A 326 1.45 -7.81 -22.01
N VAL A 327 1.35 -6.49 -22.23
CA VAL A 327 0.27 -5.66 -21.68
C VAL A 327 -1.11 -6.14 -22.14
N TYR A 328 -1.29 -6.51 -23.40
CA TYR A 328 -2.58 -7.04 -23.88
C TYR A 328 -3.02 -8.32 -23.16
N TYR A 329 -2.09 -9.16 -22.71
CA TYR A 329 -2.41 -10.36 -21.93
C TYR A 329 -2.87 -10.03 -20.50
N HIS A 330 -2.49 -8.87 -19.99
CA HIS A 330 -2.88 -8.37 -18.67
C HIS A 330 -4.22 -7.63 -18.67
N ILE A 331 -4.83 -7.41 -19.82
CA ILE A 331 -6.13 -6.74 -19.94
C ILE A 331 -7.23 -7.77 -20.14
N ILE A 332 -8.20 -7.78 -19.24
CA ILE A 332 -9.40 -8.61 -19.29
C ILE A 332 -10.58 -7.72 -19.72
N PRO A 333 -11.35 -8.07 -20.76
CA PRO A 333 -12.48 -7.28 -21.25
C PRO A 333 -13.76 -7.52 -20.43
N GLU A 334 -13.63 -7.59 -19.11
CA GLU A 334 -14.72 -7.70 -18.14
C GLU A 334 -14.42 -6.79 -16.96
N TYR A 335 -15.46 -6.34 -16.25
CA TYR A 335 -15.27 -5.62 -14.98
C TYR A 335 -15.06 -6.62 -13.84
N GLN A 336 -13.89 -6.63 -13.23
CA GLN A 336 -13.58 -7.52 -12.12
C GLN A 336 -12.92 -6.73 -10.99
N THR A 337 -13.64 -6.61 -9.88
CA THR A 337 -13.10 -6.14 -8.60
C THR A 337 -12.46 -7.30 -7.85
N GLU A 338 -11.64 -7.00 -6.84
CA GLU A 338 -11.08 -8.03 -5.94
C GLU A 338 -12.18 -8.95 -5.40
N GLU A 339 -13.25 -8.37 -4.86
CA GLU A 339 -14.35 -9.14 -4.27
C GLU A 339 -15.00 -10.08 -5.29
N SER A 340 -15.17 -9.61 -6.55
CA SER A 340 -15.74 -10.42 -7.63
C SER A 340 -14.84 -11.62 -7.95
N MET A 341 -13.54 -11.38 -8.10
CA MET A 341 -12.57 -12.43 -8.42
C MET A 341 -12.45 -13.44 -7.28
N TYR A 342 -12.33 -12.96 -6.04
CA TYR A 342 -12.25 -13.83 -4.87
C TYR A 342 -13.51 -14.70 -4.72
N ASN A 343 -14.69 -14.11 -4.86
CA ASN A 343 -15.96 -14.84 -4.78
C ASN A 343 -16.11 -15.87 -5.90
N ALA A 344 -15.73 -15.53 -7.13
CA ALA A 344 -15.79 -16.43 -8.27
C ALA A 344 -14.87 -17.63 -8.05
N VAL A 345 -13.62 -17.37 -7.68
CA VAL A 345 -12.61 -18.40 -7.49
C VAL A 345 -12.94 -19.29 -6.28
N ARG A 346 -13.46 -18.74 -5.19
CA ARG A 346 -13.91 -19.54 -4.04
C ARG A 346 -15.09 -20.46 -4.35
N ARG A 347 -15.99 -20.03 -5.25
CA ARG A 347 -17.17 -20.82 -5.66
C ARG A 347 -16.82 -21.90 -6.68
N PHE A 348 -15.98 -21.57 -7.66
CA PHE A 348 -15.71 -22.42 -8.82
C PHE A 348 -14.33 -23.11 -8.76
N GLY A 349 -13.48 -22.76 -7.79
CA GLY A 349 -12.12 -23.24 -7.60
C GLY A 349 -11.13 -22.68 -8.62
N LYS A 350 -11.43 -22.81 -9.91
CA LYS A 350 -10.61 -22.30 -11.03
C LYS A 350 -11.51 -21.57 -12.02
N VAL A 351 -11.18 -20.31 -12.28
CA VAL A 351 -11.90 -19.44 -13.22
C VAL A 351 -10.99 -19.09 -14.39
N LYS A 352 -11.55 -19.04 -15.60
CA LYS A 352 -10.82 -18.63 -16.81
C LYS A 352 -11.35 -17.28 -17.26
N TYR A 353 -10.49 -16.27 -17.29
CA TYR A 353 -10.79 -14.95 -17.86
C TYR A 353 -10.25 -14.87 -19.28
N ASP A 354 -11.03 -14.27 -20.17
CA ASP A 354 -10.55 -13.96 -21.52
C ASP A 354 -9.63 -12.75 -21.45
N SER A 355 -8.50 -12.78 -22.17
CA SER A 355 -7.66 -11.58 -22.33
C SER A 355 -8.02 -10.86 -23.63
N LEU A 356 -7.65 -9.58 -23.75
CA LEU A 356 -7.86 -8.82 -24.99
C LEU A 356 -7.11 -9.44 -26.18
N ARG A 357 -6.06 -10.22 -25.91
CA ARG A 357 -5.34 -11.02 -26.90
C ARG A 357 -6.00 -12.39 -27.10
N PHE A 358 -6.97 -12.46 -28.01
CA PHE A 358 -7.55 -13.73 -28.44
C PHE A 358 -6.48 -14.63 -29.09
N PRO A 359 -6.38 -15.96 -28.79
CA PRO A 359 -7.28 -16.81 -27.99
C PRO A 359 -6.82 -17.06 -26.54
N HIS A 360 -5.89 -16.26 -26.00
CA HIS A 360 -5.29 -16.56 -24.70
C HIS A 360 -6.22 -16.21 -23.53
N LYS A 361 -6.30 -17.14 -22.58
CA LYS A 361 -7.08 -16.99 -21.34
C LYS A 361 -6.14 -16.91 -20.13
N VAL A 362 -6.48 -16.06 -19.17
CA VAL A 362 -5.80 -15.95 -17.87
C VAL A 362 -6.56 -16.83 -16.89
N LEU A 363 -5.88 -17.76 -16.21
CA LEU A 363 -6.51 -18.59 -15.20
C LEU A 363 -6.31 -17.99 -13.81
N ALA A 364 -7.39 -17.99 -13.02
CA ALA A 364 -7.40 -17.55 -11.64
C ALA A 364 -7.77 -18.72 -10.71
N GLN A 365 -7.03 -18.88 -9.62
CA GLN A 365 -7.19 -19.93 -8.62
C GLN A 365 -7.00 -19.37 -7.20
N GLU A 366 -7.68 -19.96 -6.21
CA GLU A 366 -7.54 -19.58 -4.80
C GLU A 366 -6.23 -20.17 -4.28
N ALA A 367 -5.37 -19.31 -3.74
CA ALA A 367 -4.13 -19.70 -3.09
C ALA A 367 -3.85 -18.79 -1.90
N ASP A 368 -3.57 -19.38 -0.75
CA ASP A 368 -3.12 -18.67 0.46
C ASP A 368 -4.03 -17.52 0.91
N GLY A 369 -5.36 -17.65 0.70
CA GLY A 369 -6.35 -16.63 1.05
C GLY A 369 -6.43 -15.45 0.08
N SER A 370 -5.75 -15.53 -1.07
CA SER A 370 -5.75 -14.52 -2.14
C SER A 370 -6.05 -15.16 -3.50
N VAL A 371 -6.21 -14.33 -4.54
CA VAL A 371 -6.40 -14.79 -5.92
C VAL A 371 -5.03 -14.89 -6.61
N LYS A 372 -4.74 -16.06 -7.15
CA LYS A 372 -3.53 -16.34 -7.93
C LYS A 372 -3.87 -16.47 -9.40
N PHE A 373 -3.22 -15.67 -10.23
CA PHE A 373 -3.32 -15.67 -11.68
C PHE A 373 -2.19 -16.48 -12.32
N GLY A 374 -2.47 -17.09 -13.48
CA GLY A 374 -1.48 -17.84 -14.25
C GLY A 374 -1.24 -19.27 -13.75
N HIS A 375 -0.18 -19.90 -14.26
CA HIS A 375 0.18 -21.27 -13.91
C HIS A 375 1.69 -21.49 -13.85
N GLY A 376 2.11 -22.38 -12.95
CA GLY A 376 3.52 -22.80 -12.86
C GLY A 376 4.39 -21.67 -12.33
N GLU A 377 5.55 -21.48 -12.94
CA GLU A 377 6.56 -20.50 -12.51
C GLU A 377 6.23 -19.04 -12.91
N GLY A 378 5.32 -18.85 -13.88
CA GLY A 378 4.82 -17.53 -14.31
C GLY A 378 3.47 -17.16 -13.68
N SER A 379 3.22 -17.61 -12.45
CA SER A 379 2.00 -17.26 -11.71
C SER A 379 2.21 -16.00 -10.88
N ALA A 380 1.19 -15.15 -10.80
CA ALA A 380 1.22 -13.92 -10.02
C ALA A 380 0.07 -13.90 -9.00
N TYR A 381 0.34 -13.46 -7.79
CA TYR A 381 -0.66 -13.21 -6.75
C TYR A 381 -1.23 -11.81 -6.91
N LEU A 382 -2.52 -11.67 -6.60
CA LEU A 382 -3.15 -10.38 -6.38
C LEU A 382 -2.52 -9.75 -5.12
N PHE A 383 -1.81 -8.64 -5.30
CA PHE A 383 -1.07 -7.98 -4.24
C PHE A 383 -1.79 -6.72 -3.77
N ASP A 384 -2.00 -5.76 -4.69
CA ASP A 384 -2.73 -4.52 -4.40
C ASP A 384 -4.11 -4.53 -5.07
N PRO A 385 -5.18 -4.77 -4.33
CA PRO A 385 -6.52 -4.77 -4.89
C PRO A 385 -7.03 -3.35 -5.17
N ASP A 386 -7.83 -3.23 -6.23
CA ASP A 386 -8.64 -2.05 -6.56
C ASP A 386 -7.86 -0.72 -6.55
N ILE A 387 -6.66 -0.70 -7.16
CA ILE A 387 -5.79 0.50 -7.28
C ILE A 387 -6.56 1.66 -7.93
N TYR A 388 -7.35 1.36 -8.94
CA TYR A 388 -8.22 2.31 -9.62
C TYR A 388 -9.52 1.62 -10.00
N THR A 389 -10.66 2.23 -9.67
CA THR A 389 -11.99 1.72 -10.00
C THR A 389 -12.88 2.89 -10.39
N ASP A 390 -13.42 2.86 -11.60
CA ASP A 390 -14.33 3.92 -12.10
C ASP A 390 -15.60 3.35 -12.74
N GLY A 391 -15.95 2.11 -12.42
CA GLY A 391 -17.10 1.40 -12.97
C GLY A 391 -16.95 0.96 -14.43
N ARG A 392 -15.98 1.51 -15.18
CA ARG A 392 -15.60 1.06 -16.53
C ARG A 392 -14.20 0.50 -16.65
N ILE A 393 -13.29 0.99 -15.82
CA ILE A 393 -11.93 0.46 -15.73
C ILE A 393 -11.71 0.08 -14.28
N SER A 394 -11.19 -1.13 -14.07
CA SER A 394 -10.68 -1.59 -12.78
C SER A 394 -9.22 -1.98 -12.93
N VAL A 395 -8.40 -1.69 -11.93
CA VAL A 395 -6.96 -1.95 -11.97
C VAL A 395 -6.57 -2.72 -10.73
N GLN A 396 -5.90 -3.83 -10.95
CA GLN A 396 -5.54 -4.82 -9.94
C GLN A 396 -4.03 -5.03 -9.98
N GLY A 397 -3.34 -4.79 -8.88
CA GLY A 397 -1.91 -4.97 -8.75
C GLY A 397 -1.52 -6.43 -8.55
N ILE A 398 -0.55 -6.92 -9.33
CA ILE A 398 -0.04 -8.30 -9.24
C ILE A 398 1.48 -8.32 -9.07
N ASP A 399 1.98 -9.30 -8.32
CA ASP A 399 3.40 -9.43 -7.95
C ASP A 399 4.30 -10.07 -9.04
N GLY A 400 3.73 -10.42 -10.20
CA GLY A 400 4.37 -11.19 -11.25
C GLY A 400 3.85 -10.82 -12.64
N VAL A 401 4.67 -11.02 -13.66
CA VAL A 401 4.28 -10.77 -15.06
C VAL A 401 3.70 -12.04 -15.65
N LEU A 402 2.50 -11.92 -16.20
CA LEU A 402 1.78 -13.03 -16.83
C LEU A 402 2.23 -13.20 -18.27
N PHE A 403 2.49 -14.45 -18.67
CA PHE A 403 2.85 -14.81 -20.04
C PHE A 403 1.79 -15.70 -20.68
N PRO A 404 1.42 -15.44 -21.95
CA PRO A 404 0.56 -16.35 -22.68
C PRO A 404 1.30 -17.68 -22.88
N ARG A 405 0.59 -18.80 -22.69
CA ARG A 405 1.12 -20.10 -23.09
C ARG A 405 1.10 -20.18 -24.60
N GLU A 406 2.26 -20.44 -25.21
CA GLU A 406 2.29 -21.09 -26.51
C GLU A 406 1.75 -22.50 -26.30
N GLU A 407 0.61 -22.81 -26.92
CA GLU A 407 0.13 -24.19 -27.00
C GLU A 407 1.15 -24.98 -27.83
N THR A 408 2.17 -25.54 -27.20
CA THR A 408 2.78 -26.75 -27.76
C THR A 408 1.63 -27.75 -27.84
N PRO A 409 1.23 -28.22 -29.04
CA PRO A 409 0.16 -29.19 -29.16
C PRO A 409 0.51 -30.35 -28.25
N ALA A 410 -0.43 -30.67 -27.35
CA ALA A 410 -0.30 -31.73 -26.39
C ALA A 410 0.28 -32.96 -27.10
N THR A 411 1.53 -33.31 -26.78
CA THR A 411 1.97 -34.67 -27.05
C THR A 411 1.02 -35.51 -26.22
N GLU A 412 0.11 -36.22 -26.90
CA GLU A 412 -0.76 -37.20 -26.28
C GLU A 412 0.10 -38.16 -25.47
N VAL A 413 0.25 -37.89 -24.17
CA VAL A 413 0.62 -38.93 -23.22
C VAL A 413 -0.62 -39.80 -23.13
N LYS A 414 -0.73 -40.74 -24.07
CA LYS A 414 -1.61 -41.90 -23.95
C LYS A 414 -1.39 -42.45 -22.54
N PRO A 415 -2.46 -42.62 -21.72
CA PRO A 415 -2.30 -43.33 -20.46
C PRO A 415 -1.78 -44.72 -20.81
N ALA A 416 -0.58 -45.05 -20.33
CA ALA A 416 -0.10 -46.41 -20.37
C ALA A 416 -1.15 -47.30 -19.69
N ALA A 417 -1.61 -48.32 -20.41
CA ALA A 417 -2.55 -49.30 -19.92
C ALA A 417 -2.16 -49.80 -18.52
N PRO A 418 -3.12 -50.07 -17.61
CA PRO A 418 -2.79 -50.58 -16.30
C PRO A 418 -2.12 -51.95 -16.46
N VAL A 419 -0.84 -52.04 -16.10
CA VAL A 419 -0.15 -53.31 -15.98
C VAL A 419 -0.82 -54.09 -14.86
N VAL A 420 -1.61 -55.08 -15.27
CA VAL A 420 -2.25 -56.08 -14.41
C VAL A 420 -1.16 -56.72 -13.53
N LYS A 421 -1.12 -56.36 -12.24
CA LYS A 421 -0.45 -57.17 -11.23
C LYS A 421 -1.24 -58.48 -11.10
N LYS A 422 -0.80 -59.53 -11.79
CA LYS A 422 -1.25 -60.89 -11.53
C LYS A 422 -0.90 -61.23 -10.08
N VAL A 423 -1.92 -61.24 -9.22
CA VAL A 423 -1.84 -61.81 -7.87
C VAL A 423 -1.62 -63.31 -8.02
N ALA A 424 -0.39 -63.76 -7.81
CA ALA A 424 -0.09 -65.18 -7.64
C ALA A 424 -0.59 -65.63 -6.26
N LYS A 425 -1.74 -66.29 -6.23
CA LYS A 425 -2.21 -67.01 -5.04
C LYS A 425 -1.27 -68.18 -4.76
N SER A 426 -0.66 -68.15 -3.57
CA SER A 426 0.07 -69.26 -2.95
C SER A 426 -0.78 -70.54 -2.94
N ARG A 427 -0.36 -71.56 -3.68
CA ARG A 427 -0.78 -72.95 -3.51
C ARG A 427 0.31 -73.69 -2.75
N ARG A 428 0.15 -73.78 -1.45
CA ARG A 428 1.02 -74.52 -0.54
C ARG A 428 0.51 -75.97 -0.46
N GLY A 429 1.33 -76.92 -0.92
CA GLY A 429 1.33 -78.30 -0.42
C GLY A 429 0.68 -79.36 -1.30
N LYS A 430 1.48 -80.05 -2.12
CA LYS A 430 1.70 -81.51 -2.06
C LYS A 430 2.58 -81.97 -3.23
N LEU A 431 3.83 -82.26 -2.93
CA LEU A 431 4.67 -83.25 -3.63
C LEU A 431 5.88 -83.57 -2.73
N MET A 432 5.59 -84.28 -1.65
CA MET A 432 6.49 -85.32 -1.12
C MET A 432 5.79 -86.63 -1.51
N GLU A 433 6.35 -87.35 -2.47
CA GLU A 433 6.99 -88.64 -2.19
C GLU A 433 5.95 -89.64 -1.63
N VAL A 434 5.33 -90.48 -2.47
CA VAL A 434 5.87 -91.81 -2.78
C VAL A 434 6.62 -92.41 -1.57
N ALA A 435 5.88 -92.83 -0.55
CA ALA A 435 6.21 -94.01 0.25
C ALA A 435 5.04 -94.41 1.16
N CYS A 436 4.78 -95.72 1.22
CA CYS A 436 3.87 -96.44 2.11
C CYS A 436 2.36 -96.27 1.84
N LYS A 437 1.77 -97.21 1.10
CA LYS A 437 1.22 -98.49 1.59
C LYS A 437 0.02 -98.33 2.52
N MET A 438 -1.11 -98.79 1.97
CA MET A 438 -1.98 -99.83 2.54
C MET A 438 -2.84 -99.48 3.75
N MET A 439 -4.12 -99.86 3.60
CA MET A 439 -5.15 -99.95 4.63
C MET A 439 -5.64 -98.58 5.11
N GLY A 440 -6.90 -98.24 5.00
CA GLY A 440 -8.08 -99.07 4.84
C GLY A 440 -9.20 -98.38 5.59
N SER A 441 -10.42 -98.67 5.14
CA SER A 441 -11.63 -98.53 5.93
C SER A 441 -12.13 -97.11 6.26
N ARG A 442 -13.32 -96.85 5.69
CA ARG A 442 -14.56 -96.58 6.44
C ARG A 442 -14.97 -95.12 6.71
N PHE A 443 -16.21 -94.86 6.26
CA PHE A 443 -17.20 -93.85 6.67
C PHE A 443 -16.96 -92.40 6.20
N ILE A 444 -17.69 -91.95 5.16
CA ILE A 444 -18.99 -91.23 5.15
C ILE A 444 -18.82 -89.71 5.48
N PRO A 445 -19.42 -88.80 4.68
CA PRO A 445 -19.14 -87.36 4.69
C PRO A 445 -20.16 -86.55 5.51
N CYS A 446 -19.85 -85.29 5.81
CA CYS A 446 -20.85 -84.23 6.04
C CYS A 446 -20.29 -82.84 5.68
N GLU A 447 -21.08 -82.13 4.87
CA GLU A 447 -21.26 -80.69 4.60
C GLU A 447 -20.06 -79.75 4.36
#